data_AF-A0A7C1WYK3-F1
#
_entry.id   AF-A0A7C1WYK3-F1
#
_cell.length_a   1.000
_cell.length_b   1.000
_cell.length_c   1.000
_cell.angle_alpha   90.00
_cell.angle_beta   90.00
_cell.angle_gamma   90.00
#
_symmetry.space_group_name_H-M   'P 1'
#
loop_
_entity.id
_entity.type
_entity.pdbx_description
1 polymer ?
#
loop_
_entity_poly.entity_id
_entity_poly.type
_entity_poly.pdbx_seq_one_letter_code
_entity_poly.pdbx_strand_id
1 'polypeptide(L)'
;MTKDKASKASPAPHPIQAVAERAGFSAEHVVPYGNTKAKIDHRLALGDGASTAKFVLVTAITPTPAGEGKTVTTIGLSMALNRIGKRTIATLRQPSMGPVFGVKGGGAGGGRSQVVPMEELNLHLTGDFHAIAAANNLLSAALDTSILLDNPLHLDPECVSWRRVVDMNDRALREVRIGLGGPRNGVPRDAGFDITPASEIMSLVGLAS
;
A
#
# COMPACT_ATOMS: atom_id res chain seq x y z
N MET A 1 15.27 6.09 -29.26
CA MET A 1 14.19 6.02 -28.25
C MET A 1 12.90 6.45 -28.95
N THR A 2 12.14 5.50 -29.51
CA THR A 2 10.88 5.83 -30.18
C THR A 2 9.85 6.23 -29.12
N LYS A 3 9.21 7.39 -29.34
CA LYS A 3 7.94 7.74 -28.70
C LYS A 3 6.84 6.86 -29.31
N ASP A 4 6.88 5.56 -29.05
CA ASP A 4 5.79 4.67 -29.41
C ASP A 4 4.73 4.73 -28.29
N LYS A 5 3.77 5.64 -28.48
CA LYS A 5 2.47 5.66 -27.79
C LYS A 5 1.54 4.52 -28.25
N ALA A 6 2.10 3.42 -28.76
CA ALA A 6 1.36 2.22 -29.17
C ALA A 6 1.80 1.03 -28.31
N SER A 7 0.88 0.60 -27.46
CA SER A 7 0.79 -0.71 -26.81
C SER A 7 1.91 -1.73 -27.12
N LYS A 8 3.00 -1.72 -26.34
CA LYS A 8 3.58 -3.02 -25.98
C LYS A 8 2.74 -3.55 -24.84
N ALA A 9 1.81 -4.45 -25.17
CA ALA A 9 1.05 -5.20 -24.18
C ALA A 9 2.01 -5.64 -23.08
N SER A 10 1.61 -5.43 -21.82
CA SER A 10 2.35 -5.92 -20.67
C SER A 10 2.68 -7.40 -20.91
N PRO A 11 3.93 -7.83 -20.71
CA PRO A 11 4.29 -9.23 -20.92
C PRO A 11 3.39 -10.11 -20.07
N ALA A 12 2.95 -11.24 -20.63
CA ALA A 12 2.13 -12.19 -19.91
C ALA A 12 2.87 -12.63 -18.63
N PRO A 13 2.28 -12.46 -17.44
CA PRO A 13 2.90 -12.87 -16.19
C PRO A 13 3.04 -14.39 -16.15
N HIS A 14 4.12 -14.88 -15.54
CA HIS A 14 4.20 -16.28 -15.16
C HIS A 14 3.16 -16.58 -14.06
N PRO A 15 2.67 -17.83 -13.96
CA PRO A 15 1.87 -18.25 -12.82
C PRO A 15 2.59 -17.96 -11.51
N ILE A 16 1.88 -17.36 -10.56
CA ILE A 16 2.47 -16.91 -9.29
C ILE A 16 3.08 -18.06 -8.50
N GLN A 17 2.52 -19.27 -8.61
CA GLN A 17 3.06 -20.49 -8.01
C GLN A 17 4.49 -20.77 -8.51
N ALA A 18 4.73 -20.65 -9.82
CA ALA A 18 6.06 -20.82 -10.40
C ALA A 18 7.03 -19.68 -10.00
N VAL A 19 6.52 -18.47 -9.76
CA VAL A 19 7.33 -17.37 -9.21
C VAL A 19 7.73 -17.66 -7.76
N ALA A 20 6.78 -18.12 -6.94
CA ALA A 20 6.99 -18.45 -5.53
C ALA A 20 7.95 -19.62 -5.35
N GLU A 21 7.83 -20.68 -6.16
CA GLU A 21 8.74 -21.82 -6.16
C GLU A 21 10.19 -21.40 -6.49
N ARG A 22 10.39 -20.58 -7.53
CA ARG A 22 11.72 -20.04 -7.86
C ARG A 22 12.29 -19.14 -6.75
N ALA A 23 11.42 -18.48 -5.99
CA ALA A 23 11.80 -17.69 -4.83
C ALA A 23 12.08 -18.55 -3.58
N GLY A 24 11.77 -19.86 -3.62
CA GLY A 24 12.03 -20.82 -2.54
C GLY A 24 10.88 -20.97 -1.54
N PHE A 25 9.65 -20.60 -1.90
CA PHE A 25 8.47 -20.81 -1.05
C PHE A 25 7.77 -22.12 -1.40
N SER A 26 7.49 -22.93 -0.38
CA SER A 26 6.63 -24.11 -0.49
C SER A 26 5.16 -23.71 -0.71
N ALA A 27 4.41 -24.55 -1.44
CA ALA A 27 3.04 -24.24 -1.84
C ALA A 27 2.08 -24.03 -0.66
N GLU A 28 2.29 -24.69 0.48
CA GLU A 28 1.46 -24.53 1.68
C GLU A 28 1.53 -23.14 2.31
N HIS A 29 2.60 -22.38 2.02
CA HIS A 29 2.79 -21.02 2.55
C HIS A 29 2.38 -19.93 1.55
N VAL A 30 1.85 -20.31 0.39
CA VAL A 30 1.46 -19.39 -0.68
C VAL A 30 -0.06 -19.41 -0.80
N VAL A 31 -0.70 -18.28 -0.52
CA VAL A 31 -2.15 -18.10 -0.67
C VAL A 31 -2.43 -17.33 -1.96
N PRO A 32 -2.85 -17.99 -3.05
CA PRO A 32 -3.02 -17.33 -4.35
C PRO A 32 -4.21 -16.37 -4.37
N TYR A 33 -4.04 -15.26 -5.09
CA TYR A 33 -5.08 -14.28 -5.42
C TYR A 33 -5.24 -14.26 -6.94
N GLY A 34 -5.88 -15.30 -7.47
CA GLY A 34 -5.84 -15.61 -8.90
C GLY A 34 -4.48 -16.19 -9.30
N ASN A 35 -4.13 -16.04 -10.58
CA ASN A 35 -2.96 -16.73 -11.16
C ASN A 35 -1.66 -15.92 -11.10
N THR A 36 -1.71 -14.65 -10.70
CA THR A 36 -0.63 -13.67 -10.96
C THR A 36 -0.07 -13.02 -9.69
N LYS A 37 -0.70 -13.25 -8.54
CA LYS A 37 -0.35 -12.66 -7.25
C LYS A 37 -0.76 -13.58 -6.11
N ALA A 38 -0.08 -13.47 -4.97
CA ALA A 38 -0.31 -14.30 -3.80
C ALA A 38 0.11 -13.54 -2.54
N LYS A 39 -0.47 -13.93 -1.40
CA LYS A 39 0.08 -13.59 -0.08
C LYS A 39 0.98 -14.74 0.40
N ILE A 40 2.00 -14.39 1.16
CA ILE A 40 2.90 -15.34 1.81
C ILE A 40 2.56 -15.40 3.30
N ASP A 41 2.55 -16.59 3.88
CA ASP A 41 2.35 -16.79 5.31
C ASP A 41 3.43 -16.05 6.12
N HIS A 42 3.01 -15.01 6.85
CA HIS A 42 3.91 -14.14 7.62
C HIS A 42 4.65 -14.89 8.73
N ARG A 43 4.13 -16.03 9.21
CA ARG A 43 4.77 -16.81 10.26
C ARG A 43 6.14 -17.35 9.85
N LEU A 44 6.42 -17.42 8.55
CA LEU A 44 7.75 -17.74 8.03
C LEU A 44 8.81 -16.72 8.44
N ALA A 45 8.42 -15.47 8.72
CA ALA A 45 9.31 -14.42 9.18
C ALA A 45 9.60 -14.49 10.69
N LEU A 46 8.82 -15.26 11.46
CA LEU A 46 8.94 -15.36 12.92
C LEU A 46 9.99 -16.38 13.40
N GLY A 47 10.69 -17.06 12.48
CA GLY A 47 11.70 -18.05 12.84
C GLY A 47 12.98 -17.42 13.40
N ASP A 48 13.66 -18.13 14.31
CA ASP A 48 14.87 -17.68 15.02
C ASP A 48 16.15 -17.58 14.15
N GLY A 49 16.03 -17.78 12.84
CA GLY A 49 17.17 -17.80 11.91
C GLY A 49 17.54 -16.42 11.40
N ALA A 50 18.74 -15.93 11.74
CA ALA A 50 19.29 -14.74 11.11
C ALA A 50 19.47 -14.97 9.60
N SER A 51 18.83 -14.13 8.78
CA SER A 51 18.96 -14.20 7.32
C SER A 51 20.40 -13.92 6.90
N THR A 52 20.96 -14.80 6.06
CA THR A 52 22.28 -14.59 5.44
C THR A 52 22.19 -13.73 4.18
N ALA A 53 21.00 -13.23 3.81
CA ALA A 53 20.81 -12.42 2.62
C ALA A 53 21.48 -11.05 2.75
N LYS A 54 21.95 -10.50 1.62
CA LYS A 54 22.43 -9.12 1.56
C LYS A 54 21.26 -8.16 1.34
N PHE A 55 21.16 -7.13 2.16
CA PHE A 55 20.18 -6.06 1.98
C PHE A 55 20.78 -4.93 1.15
N VAL A 56 20.13 -4.57 0.04
CA VAL A 56 20.56 -3.48 -0.85
C VAL A 56 19.48 -2.41 -0.90
N LEU A 57 19.78 -1.23 -0.35
CA LEU A 57 18.89 -0.08 -0.38
C LEU A 57 19.16 0.76 -1.63
N VAL A 58 18.11 0.98 -2.44
CA VAL A 58 18.16 1.90 -3.58
C VAL A 58 17.53 3.23 -3.16
N THR A 59 18.33 4.30 -3.19
CA THR A 59 17.89 5.68 -2.92
C THR A 59 18.13 6.57 -4.14
N ALA A 60 17.69 7.82 -4.06
CA ALA A 60 17.88 8.84 -5.10
C ALA A 60 18.20 10.19 -4.47
N ILE A 61 18.67 11.13 -5.30
CA ILE A 61 18.77 12.55 -4.94
C ILE A 61 17.39 13.15 -4.69
N THR A 62 17.35 14.42 -4.24
CA THR A 62 16.13 15.20 -4.11
C THR A 62 15.31 15.15 -5.41
N PRO A 63 14.00 14.81 -5.35
CA PRO A 63 13.18 14.70 -6.55
C PRO A 63 13.12 15.99 -7.37
N THR A 64 13.14 15.84 -8.68
CA THR A 64 13.07 16.90 -9.68
C THR A 64 11.93 16.61 -10.66
N PRO A 65 11.42 17.62 -11.40
CA PRO A 65 10.40 17.40 -12.43
C PRO A 65 10.81 16.42 -13.55
N ALA A 66 12.11 16.18 -13.74
CA ALA A 66 12.62 15.24 -14.74
C ALA A 66 12.40 13.77 -14.35
N GLY A 67 12.28 13.47 -13.05
CA GLY A 67 12.11 12.13 -12.52
C GLY A 67 13.42 11.32 -12.45
N GLU A 68 13.62 10.61 -11.34
CA GLU A 68 14.91 9.96 -11.01
C GLU A 68 14.92 8.46 -11.31
N GLY A 69 13.77 7.87 -11.62
CA GLY A 69 13.68 6.46 -12.01
C GLY A 69 13.99 5.46 -10.89
N LYS A 70 13.93 5.83 -9.60
CA LYS A 70 14.28 4.95 -8.45
C LYS A 70 13.63 3.55 -8.53
N THR A 71 12.34 3.47 -8.80
CA THR A 71 11.63 2.17 -8.92
C THR A 71 12.10 1.37 -10.13
N VAL A 72 12.33 2.03 -11.26
CA VAL A 72 12.88 1.41 -12.48
C VAL A 72 14.25 0.81 -12.19
N THR A 73 15.12 1.55 -11.48
CA THR A 73 16.44 1.10 -11.06
C THR A 73 16.36 -0.08 -10.10
N THR A 74 15.43 -0.05 -9.13
CA THR A 74 15.25 -1.16 -8.17
C THR A 74 14.87 -2.47 -8.87
N ILE A 75 13.88 -2.41 -9.78
CA ILE A 75 13.44 -3.57 -10.55
C ILE A 75 14.55 -4.03 -11.50
N GLY A 76 15.17 -3.10 -12.23
CA GLY A 76 16.26 -3.39 -13.17
C GLY A 76 17.47 -4.05 -12.50
N LEU A 77 17.84 -3.58 -11.30
CA LEU A 77 18.93 -4.17 -10.51
C LEU A 77 18.60 -5.60 -10.11
N SER A 78 17.39 -5.86 -9.62
CA SER A 78 16.94 -7.23 -9.29
C SER A 78 16.96 -8.16 -10.51
N MET A 79 16.49 -7.69 -11.66
CA MET A 79 16.54 -8.45 -12.91
C MET A 79 17.99 -8.74 -13.35
N ALA A 80 18.88 -7.76 -13.26
CA ALA A 80 20.29 -7.91 -13.62
C ALA A 80 21.02 -8.90 -12.70
N LEU A 81 20.78 -8.84 -11.38
CA LEU A 81 21.36 -9.76 -10.40
C LEU A 81 20.91 -11.20 -10.65
N ASN A 82 19.61 -11.42 -10.93
CA ASN A 82 19.12 -12.75 -11.30
C ASN A 82 19.73 -13.24 -12.62
N ARG A 83 19.96 -12.35 -13.61
CA ARG A 83 20.61 -12.71 -14.88
C ARG A 83 22.05 -13.19 -14.71
N ILE A 84 22.78 -12.72 -13.68
CA ILE A 84 24.14 -13.17 -13.36
C ILE A 84 24.17 -14.31 -12.31
N GLY A 85 23.02 -14.96 -12.06
CA GLY A 85 22.93 -16.13 -11.19
C GLY A 85 22.80 -15.82 -9.69
N LYS A 86 22.48 -14.57 -9.30
CA LYS A 86 22.22 -14.22 -7.89
C LYS A 86 20.72 -14.21 -7.62
N ARG A 87 20.24 -15.15 -6.79
CA ARG A 87 18.84 -15.18 -6.33
C ARG A 87 18.50 -13.88 -5.59
N THR A 88 17.63 -13.07 -6.18
CA THR A 88 17.32 -11.71 -5.68
C THR A 88 15.83 -11.43 -5.76
N ILE A 89 15.28 -10.82 -4.72
CA ILE A 89 13.88 -10.36 -4.65
C ILE A 89 13.89 -8.83 -4.52
N ALA A 90 13.03 -8.15 -5.27
CA ALA A 90 12.78 -6.73 -5.11
C ALA A 90 11.58 -6.50 -4.19
N THR A 91 11.75 -5.66 -3.17
CA THR A 91 10.67 -5.24 -2.26
C THR A 91 10.25 -3.81 -2.59
N LEU A 92 8.97 -3.61 -2.90
CA LEU A 92 8.41 -2.32 -3.33
C LEU A 92 7.17 -1.98 -2.48
N ARG A 93 6.84 -0.69 -2.40
CA ARG A 93 5.61 -0.23 -1.76
C ARG A 93 4.43 -0.33 -2.73
N GLN A 94 3.27 -0.72 -2.22
CA GLN A 94 2.02 -0.61 -2.97
C GLN A 94 1.70 0.88 -3.24
N PRO A 95 1.37 1.26 -4.48
CA PRO A 95 0.88 2.60 -4.79
C PRO A 95 -0.56 2.78 -4.31
N SER A 96 -0.88 3.98 -3.82
CA SER A 96 -2.26 4.40 -3.52
C SER A 96 -3.11 4.45 -4.77
N MET A 97 -4.37 4.06 -4.64
CA MET A 97 -5.33 4.04 -5.74
C MET A 97 -5.79 5.46 -6.12
N GLY A 98 -5.98 6.36 -5.14
CA GLY A 98 -6.45 7.72 -5.39
C GLY A 98 -5.66 8.49 -6.47
N PRO A 99 -4.31 8.55 -6.42
CA PRO A 99 -3.48 9.18 -7.43
C PRO A 99 -3.57 8.59 -8.83
N VAL A 100 -3.94 7.32 -8.98
CA VAL A 100 -4.06 6.63 -10.27
C VAL A 100 -5.18 7.23 -11.12
N PHE A 101 -6.25 7.69 -10.48
CA PHE A 101 -7.36 8.40 -11.12
C PHE A 101 -7.14 9.92 -11.22
N GLY A 102 -5.98 10.41 -10.78
CA GLY A 102 -5.59 11.82 -10.86
C GLY A 102 -4.50 12.04 -11.91
N VAL A 103 -3.42 12.72 -11.49
CA VAL A 103 -2.32 13.16 -12.37
C VAL A 103 -1.17 12.15 -12.41
N LYS A 104 -1.10 11.22 -11.44
CA LYS A 104 0.10 10.40 -11.22
C LYS A 104 -0.06 9.03 -11.88
N GLY A 105 0.83 8.72 -12.83
CA GLY A 105 0.97 7.38 -13.40
C GLY A 105 1.44 6.34 -12.36
N GLY A 106 1.27 5.06 -12.71
CA GLY A 106 1.44 3.91 -11.81
C GLY A 106 2.82 3.75 -11.16
N GLY A 107 2.83 3.15 -9.96
CA GLY A 107 4.02 2.94 -9.12
C GLY A 107 4.88 1.71 -9.50
N ALA A 108 4.63 1.12 -10.67
CA ALA A 108 5.09 -0.22 -11.02
C ALA A 108 6.47 -0.30 -11.72
N GLY A 109 7.18 0.82 -11.88
CA GLY A 109 8.39 0.90 -12.70
C GLY A 109 8.13 1.51 -14.07
N GLY A 110 8.88 1.08 -15.10
CA GLY A 110 8.77 1.67 -16.43
C GLY A 110 9.66 1.00 -17.49
N GLY A 111 9.24 1.10 -18.75
CA GLY A 111 9.93 0.47 -19.86
C GLY A 111 9.96 -1.06 -19.73
N ARG A 112 11.14 -1.68 -19.77
CA ARG A 112 11.30 -3.13 -19.60
C ARG A 112 11.51 -3.56 -18.14
N SER A 113 11.62 -2.60 -17.22
CA SER A 113 11.83 -2.84 -15.79
C SER A 113 10.55 -2.48 -15.04
N GLN A 114 9.60 -3.40 -15.04
CA GLN A 114 8.26 -3.20 -14.49
C GLN A 114 7.77 -4.43 -13.74
N VAL A 115 6.89 -4.22 -12.76
CA VAL A 115 6.08 -5.26 -12.12
C VAL A 115 4.78 -5.41 -12.90
N VAL A 116 4.34 -6.66 -13.12
CA VAL A 116 3.10 -7.00 -13.82
C VAL A 116 2.29 -8.00 -12.98
N PRO A 117 0.95 -7.98 -13.05
CA PRO A 117 0.09 -7.06 -13.83
C PRO A 117 0.01 -5.65 -13.22
N MET A 118 0.20 -4.63 -14.06
CA MET A 118 0.29 -3.24 -13.60
C MET A 118 -1.07 -2.68 -13.17
N GLU A 119 -2.15 -3.03 -13.87
CA GLU A 119 -3.51 -2.63 -13.47
C GLU A 119 -3.88 -3.15 -12.08
N GLU A 120 -3.55 -4.41 -11.78
CA GLU A 120 -3.83 -4.98 -10.47
C GLU A 120 -3.02 -4.28 -9.37
N LEU A 121 -1.75 -3.96 -9.62
CA LEU A 121 -0.89 -3.25 -8.66
C LEU A 121 -1.38 -1.83 -8.34
N ASN A 122 -1.92 -1.13 -9.34
CA ASN A 122 -2.36 0.26 -9.21
C ASN A 122 -3.79 0.40 -8.65
N LEU A 123 -4.58 -0.68 -8.62
CA LEU A 123 -5.94 -0.67 -8.12
C LEU A 123 -5.99 -1.35 -6.75
N HIS A 124 -6.74 -2.44 -6.63
CA HIS A 124 -7.02 -3.07 -5.35
C HIS A 124 -5.91 -4.00 -4.87
N LEU A 125 -5.02 -4.44 -5.75
CA LEU A 125 -4.00 -5.46 -5.51
C LEU A 125 -4.58 -6.68 -4.76
N THR A 126 -4.29 -6.82 -3.46
CA THR A 126 -4.80 -7.88 -2.59
C THR A 126 -5.70 -7.38 -1.46
N GLY A 127 -6.09 -6.10 -1.50
CA GLY A 127 -7.01 -5.49 -0.54
C GLY A 127 -6.36 -4.84 0.69
N ASP A 128 -5.03 -4.67 0.71
CA ASP A 128 -4.31 -4.20 1.91
C ASP A 128 -4.74 -2.79 2.36
N PHE A 129 -4.85 -1.84 1.43
CA PHE A 129 -5.36 -0.50 1.77
C PHE A 129 -6.83 -0.51 2.17
N HIS A 130 -7.65 -1.45 1.66
CA HIS A 130 -9.03 -1.59 2.14
C HIS A 130 -9.06 -2.04 3.61
N ALA A 131 -8.21 -3.00 3.98
CA ALA A 131 -8.08 -3.46 5.36
C ALA A 131 -7.57 -2.36 6.29
N ILE A 132 -6.56 -1.59 5.87
CA ILE A 132 -6.04 -0.45 6.63
C ILE A 132 -7.10 0.63 6.82
N ALA A 133 -7.84 0.98 5.76
CA ALA A 133 -8.92 1.96 5.83
C ALA A 133 -10.03 1.48 6.77
N ALA A 134 -10.42 0.20 6.70
CA ALA A 134 -11.42 -0.38 7.58
C ALA A 134 -10.97 -0.32 9.06
N ALA A 135 -9.73 -0.69 9.36
CA ALA A 135 -9.19 -0.64 10.72
C ALA A 135 -9.13 0.81 11.26
N ASN A 136 -8.63 1.76 10.47
CA ASN A 136 -8.57 3.17 10.86
C ASN A 136 -9.97 3.75 11.16
N ASN A 137 -10.92 3.49 10.26
CA ASN A 137 -12.27 4.03 10.35
C ASN A 137 -13.10 3.32 11.42
N LEU A 138 -12.81 2.05 11.73
CA LEU A 138 -13.40 1.35 12.88
C LEU A 138 -12.99 2.04 14.19
N LEU A 139 -11.71 2.42 14.34
CA LEU A 139 -11.27 3.19 15.50
C LEU A 139 -11.97 4.55 15.59
N SER A 140 -12.10 5.28 14.47
CA SER A 140 -12.86 6.54 14.44
C SER A 140 -14.33 6.34 14.85
N ALA A 141 -14.98 5.28 14.37
CA ALA A 141 -16.36 4.96 14.70
C ALA A 141 -16.53 4.56 16.17
N ALA A 142 -15.62 3.75 16.71
CA ALA A 142 -15.63 3.36 18.11
C ALA A 142 -15.41 4.57 19.04
N LEU A 143 -14.52 5.49 18.67
CA LEU A 143 -14.30 6.75 19.38
C LEU A 143 -15.58 7.59 19.43
N ASP A 144 -16.21 7.85 18.28
CA ASP A 144 -17.42 8.68 18.24
C ASP A 144 -18.62 8.00 18.95
N THR A 145 -18.69 6.67 18.90
CA THR A 145 -19.69 5.89 19.66
C THR A 145 -19.47 6.03 21.17
N SER A 146 -18.22 5.94 21.63
CA SER A 146 -17.86 6.13 23.05
C SER A 146 -18.25 7.53 23.55
N ILE A 147 -17.99 8.57 22.75
CA ILE A 147 -18.37 9.96 23.05
C ILE A 147 -19.89 10.14 23.11
N LEU A 148 -20.64 9.53 22.18
CA LEU A 148 -22.11 9.67 22.10
C LEU A 148 -22.84 9.01 23.28
N LEU A 149 -22.34 7.88 23.77
CA LEU A 149 -22.98 7.14 24.85
C LEU A 149 -22.76 7.85 26.20
N ASP A 150 -21.72 7.46 26.94
CA ASP A 150 -21.46 7.99 28.28
C ASP A 150 -20.11 8.71 28.39
N ASN A 151 -19.32 8.73 27.30
CA ASN A 151 -17.96 9.29 27.24
C ASN A 151 -17.11 8.95 28.49
N PRO A 152 -16.87 7.66 28.80
CA PRO A 152 -16.26 7.23 30.06
C PRO A 152 -14.81 7.70 30.23
N LEU A 153 -14.15 8.08 29.14
CA LEU A 153 -12.79 8.62 29.13
C LEU A 153 -12.76 10.15 29.21
N HIS A 154 -13.92 10.80 29.31
CA HIS A 154 -14.07 12.26 29.34
C HIS A 154 -13.31 12.96 28.20
N LEU A 155 -13.37 12.39 27.00
CA LEU A 155 -12.72 12.94 25.81
C LEU A 155 -13.38 14.27 25.45
N ASP A 156 -12.59 15.31 25.23
CA ASP A 156 -13.05 16.54 24.62
C ASP A 156 -13.19 16.31 23.10
N PRO A 157 -14.41 16.39 22.53
CA PRO A 157 -14.63 16.19 21.09
C PRO A 157 -13.83 17.14 20.20
N GLU A 158 -13.55 18.37 20.66
CA GLU A 158 -12.81 19.39 19.91
C GLU A 158 -11.29 19.12 19.92
N CYS A 159 -10.80 18.26 20.82
CA CYS A 159 -9.38 17.88 20.90
C CYS A 159 -9.06 16.52 20.24
N VAL A 160 -10.04 15.88 19.59
CA VAL A 160 -9.82 14.59 18.91
C VAL A 160 -8.91 14.78 17.70
N SER A 161 -7.66 14.30 17.81
CA SER A 161 -6.67 14.34 16.73
C SER A 161 -6.84 13.21 15.70
N TRP A 162 -7.52 12.12 16.07
CA TRP A 162 -7.69 10.96 15.19
C TRP A 162 -8.68 11.25 14.06
N ARG A 163 -8.16 11.20 12.82
CA ARG A 163 -8.91 11.48 11.58
C ARG A 163 -9.39 10.19 10.91
N ARG A 164 -10.38 10.32 10.04
CA ARG A 164 -10.83 9.22 9.17
C ARG A 164 -9.93 9.12 7.95
N VAL A 165 -10.06 8.06 7.16
CA VAL A 165 -9.31 7.91 5.92
C VAL A 165 -10.13 7.38 4.76
N VAL A 166 -9.72 7.77 3.55
CA VAL A 166 -10.24 7.24 2.29
C VAL A 166 -9.13 7.22 1.23
N ASP A 167 -9.01 6.14 0.45
CA ASP A 167 -7.97 6.04 -0.59
C ASP A 167 -8.41 6.72 -1.90
N MET A 168 -8.84 7.97 -1.81
CA MET A 168 -9.29 8.81 -2.91
C MET A 168 -8.68 10.20 -2.80
N ASN A 169 -8.45 10.84 -3.94
CA ASN A 169 -8.03 12.24 -3.98
C ASN A 169 -9.23 13.18 -3.79
N ASP A 170 -9.83 13.16 -2.60
CA ASP A 170 -10.99 13.98 -2.28
C ASP A 170 -10.60 15.16 -1.38
N ARG A 171 -10.51 16.35 -1.99
CA ARG A 171 -10.16 17.58 -1.26
C ARG A 171 -11.29 18.10 -0.37
N ALA A 172 -12.55 17.73 -0.64
CA ALA A 172 -13.69 18.24 0.08
C ALA A 172 -13.78 17.67 1.50
N LEU A 173 -13.10 16.55 1.76
CA LEU A 173 -13.11 15.87 3.05
C LEU A 173 -11.98 16.31 3.99
N ARG A 174 -11.14 17.30 3.62
CA ARG A 174 -10.02 17.76 4.46
C ARG A 174 -10.49 18.32 5.81
N GLU A 175 -11.58 19.07 5.79
CA GLU A 175 -12.22 19.68 6.95
C GLU A 175 -13.72 19.46 6.81
N VAL A 176 -14.31 18.75 7.78
CA VAL A 176 -15.75 18.44 7.80
C VAL A 176 -16.26 18.57 9.22
N ARG A 177 -17.57 18.85 9.35
CA ARG A 177 -18.27 18.73 10.62
C ARG A 177 -19.14 17.48 10.60
N ILE A 178 -18.97 16.61 11.60
CA ILE A 178 -19.69 15.33 11.71
C ILE A 178 -20.68 15.34 12.87
N GLY A 179 -21.41 14.24 13.10
CA GLY A 179 -22.31 14.10 14.25
C GLY A 179 -23.53 15.03 14.21
N LEU A 180 -23.92 15.49 13.03
CA LEU A 180 -25.05 16.39 12.82
C LEU A 180 -26.39 15.64 12.77
N GLY A 181 -27.50 16.37 12.90
CA GLY A 181 -28.85 15.81 12.73
C GLY A 181 -29.54 15.40 14.03
N GLY A 182 -29.05 15.87 15.18
CA GLY A 182 -29.72 15.75 16.48
C GLY A 182 -29.12 14.67 17.40
N PRO A 183 -29.67 14.52 18.63
CA PRO A 183 -29.02 13.81 19.72
C PRO A 183 -28.73 12.32 19.48
N ARG A 184 -29.41 11.68 18.52
CA ARG A 184 -29.21 10.26 18.19
C ARG A 184 -28.13 10.00 17.14
N ASN A 185 -27.62 11.05 16.49
CA ASN A 185 -26.75 10.93 15.31
C ASN A 185 -25.26 11.21 15.61
N GLY A 186 -24.92 11.42 16.88
CA GLY A 186 -23.56 11.74 17.32
C GLY A 186 -23.46 13.08 18.04
N VAL A 187 -22.25 13.38 18.51
CA VAL A 187 -21.90 14.69 19.06
C VAL A 187 -21.25 15.53 17.95
N PRO A 188 -21.78 16.72 17.64
CA PRO A 188 -21.17 17.58 16.63
C PRO A 188 -19.73 17.95 16.99
N ARG A 189 -18.80 17.70 16.07
CA ARG A 189 -17.39 18.11 16.19
C ARG A 189 -16.75 18.28 14.83
N ASP A 190 -15.67 19.04 14.78
CA ASP A 190 -14.84 19.15 13.58
C ASP A 190 -13.96 17.91 13.41
N ALA A 191 -13.73 17.52 12.16
CA ALA A 191 -13.01 16.32 11.77
C ALA A 191 -12.43 16.49 10.35
N GLY A 192 -11.85 15.42 9.83
CA GLY A 192 -11.47 15.34 8.43
C GLY A 192 -10.99 13.96 8.04
N PHE A 193 -10.66 13.84 6.76
CA PHE A 193 -10.16 12.63 6.16
C PHE A 193 -8.77 12.86 5.59
N ASP A 194 -7.91 11.88 5.78
CA ASP A 194 -6.61 11.79 5.12
C ASP A 194 -6.62 10.65 4.09
N ILE A 195 -5.65 10.66 3.18
CA ILE A 195 -5.51 9.55 2.24
C ILE A 195 -5.03 8.31 2.99
N THR A 196 -5.58 7.12 2.70
CA THR A 196 -5.30 5.89 3.48
C THR A 196 -3.82 5.59 3.76
N PRO A 197 -2.87 5.74 2.82
CA PRO A 197 -1.45 5.53 3.11
C PRO A 197 -0.84 6.50 4.13
N ALA A 198 -1.52 7.59 4.46
CA ALA A 198 -1.11 8.55 5.50
C ALA A 198 -1.63 8.17 6.90
N SER A 199 -2.47 7.13 7.02
CA SER A 199 -2.94 6.60 8.31
C SER A 199 -1.78 6.14 9.17
N GLU A 200 -1.84 6.38 10.48
CA GLU A 200 -0.91 5.78 11.44
C GLU A 200 -0.99 4.24 11.44
N ILE A 201 -2.16 3.66 11.13
CA ILE A 201 -2.32 2.21 10.96
C ILE A 201 -1.39 1.69 9.84
N MET A 202 -1.21 2.44 8.76
CA MET A 202 -0.28 2.07 7.69
C MET A 202 1.16 2.04 8.19
N SER A 203 1.56 3.03 9.00
CA SER A 203 2.88 3.08 9.62
C SER A 203 3.11 1.90 10.57
N LEU A 204 2.12 1.57 11.40
CA LEU A 204 2.19 0.43 12.32
C LEU A 204 2.34 -0.89 11.56
N VAL A 205 1.57 -1.11 10.50
CA VAL A 205 1.71 -2.30 9.65
C VAL A 205 3.09 -2.37 8.99
N GLY A 206 3.65 -1.24 8.57
CA GLY A 206 4.98 -1.18 7.97
C GLY A 206 6.15 -1.42 8.93
N LEU A 207 5.91 -1.37 10.24
CA LEU A 207 6.93 -1.50 11.29
C LEU A 207 6.71 -2.73 12.21
N ALA A 208 5.59 -3.44 12.07
CA ALA A 208 5.30 -4.63 12.85
C ALA A 208 6.28 -5.77 12.57
N SER A 209 6.59 -6.55 13.60
CA SER A 209 7.48 -7.71 13.58
C SER A 209 6.78 -8.95 14.11
#